data_AF-A0A225V340-F1
#
_entry.id   AF-A0A225V340-F1
#
_cell.length_a   1.000
_cell.length_b   1.000
_cell.length_c   1.000
_cell.angle_alpha   90.00
_cell.angle_beta   90.00
_cell.angle_gamma   90.00
#
_symmetry.space_group_name_H-M   'P 1'
#
loop_
_entity.id
_entity.type
_entity.pdbx_description
1 polymer ?
#
loop_
_entity_poly.entity_id
_entity_poly.type
_entity_poly.pdbx_seq_one_letter_code
_entity_poly.pdbx_strand_id
1 'polypeptide(L)'
;MSAFESEELRVRQSILYTVGRICDEEAQKQQHERLTRTKPPMSKEAMGLLADLVYKQSEVMATELQFFARHANRKIIKTEDVTLCARKHPNLTNLLQKYQRENLNSTSTSNSKKRRKNFADSDL
;
A
#
# COMPACT_ATOMS: atom_id res chain seq x y z
N MET A 1 15.68 27.49 6.46
CA MET A 1 15.00 26.19 6.26
C MET A 1 14.70 26.07 4.79
N SER A 2 15.28 25.10 4.10
CA SER A 2 15.11 24.94 2.64
C SER A 2 13.70 24.45 2.31
N ALA A 3 13.25 24.67 1.06
CA ALA A 3 11.95 24.16 0.61
C ALA A 3 11.87 22.62 0.72
N PHE A 4 13.00 21.93 0.49
CA PHE A 4 13.13 20.49 0.62
C PHE A 4 12.97 20.02 2.07
N GLU A 5 13.64 20.67 3.02
CA GLU A 5 13.50 20.37 4.46
C GLU A 5 12.05 20.56 4.94
N SER A 6 11.35 21.58 4.40
CA SER A 6 9.94 21.83 4.71
C SER A 6 9.03 20.70 4.21
N GLU A 7 9.28 20.20 3.00
CA GLU A 7 8.51 19.09 2.44
C GLU A 7 8.76 17.78 3.19
N GLU A 8 10.02 17.48 3.50
CA GLU A 8 10.41 16.30 4.26
C GLU A 8 9.75 16.27 5.65
N LEU A 9 9.75 17.40 6.36
CA LEU A 9 9.07 17.53 7.64
C LEU A 9 7.56 17.31 7.52
N ARG A 10 6.92 17.85 6.47
CA ARG A 10 5.50 17.63 6.23
C ARG A 10 5.17 16.16 6.03
N VAL A 11 6.00 15.44 5.26
CA VAL A 11 5.82 13.99 5.05
C VAL A 11 5.97 13.25 6.37
N ARG A 12 7.04 13.51 7.15
CA ARG A 12 7.24 12.87 8.45
C ARG A 12 6.10 13.12 9.43
N GLN A 13 5.58 14.35 9.50
CA GLN A 13 4.42 14.67 10.34
C GLN A 13 3.17 13.91 9.91
N SER A 14 2.91 13.79 8.61
CA SER A 14 1.76 13.03 8.09
C SER A 14 1.87 11.53 8.41
N ILE A 15 3.07 10.97 8.34
CA ILE A 15 3.35 9.57 8.72
C ILE A 15 3.12 9.39 10.20
N LEU A 16 3.68 10.25 11.06
CA LEU A 16 3.52 10.19 12.51
C LEU A 16 2.04 10.21 12.91
N TYR A 17 1.26 11.12 12.33
CA TYR A 17 -0.18 11.18 12.56
C TYR A 17 -0.89 9.88 12.18
N THR A 18 -0.58 9.34 11.00
CA THR A 18 -1.22 8.11 10.50
C THR A 18 -0.82 6.88 11.32
N VAL A 19 0.45 6.79 11.72
CA VAL A 19 0.96 5.73 12.61
C VAL A 19 0.25 5.78 13.95
N GLY A 20 0.15 6.97 14.57
CA GLY A 20 -0.57 7.14 15.83
C GLY A 20 -2.01 6.66 15.74
N ARG A 21 -2.74 7.07 14.68
CA ARG A 21 -4.12 6.63 14.45
C ARG A 21 -4.24 5.11 14.30
N ILE A 22 -3.37 4.47 13.52
CA ILE A 22 -3.38 3.01 13.35
C ILE A 22 -3.07 2.32 14.69
N CYS A 23 -2.10 2.81 15.46
CA CYS A 23 -1.77 2.24 16.76
C CYS A 23 -2.94 2.34 17.76
N ASP A 24 -3.67 3.45 17.76
CA ASP A 24 -4.86 3.64 18.60
C ASP A 24 -6.00 2.70 18.18
N GLU A 25 -6.27 2.55 16.87
CA GLU A 25 -7.27 1.62 16.34
C GLU A 25 -6.95 0.16 16.72
N GLU A 26 -5.69 -0.25 16.58
CA GLU A 26 -5.25 -1.60 16.94
C GLU A 26 -5.29 -1.84 18.45
N ALA A 27 -5.00 -0.83 19.26
CA ALA A 27 -5.15 -0.91 20.72
C ALA A 27 -6.61 -1.11 21.13
N GLN A 28 -7.55 -0.43 20.48
CA GLN A 28 -8.99 -0.57 20.73
C GLN A 28 -9.53 -1.95 20.31
N LYS A 29 -9.15 -2.46 19.14
CA LYS A 29 -9.54 -3.80 18.67
C LYS A 29 -9.10 -4.89 19.65
N GLN A 30 -7.85 -4.82 20.13
CA GLN A 30 -7.32 -5.78 21.09
C GLN A 30 -8.03 -5.72 22.44
N GLN A 31 -8.49 -4.55 22.89
CA GLN A 31 -9.30 -4.42 24.11
C GLN A 31 -10.67 -5.07 23.97
N HIS A 32 -11.29 -4.97 22.78
CA HIS A 32 -12.58 -5.61 22.51
C HIS A 32 -12.47 -7.15 22.45
N GLU A 33 -11.37 -7.66 21.88
CA GLU A 33 -11.13 -9.11 21.73
C GLU A 33 -10.62 -9.78 23.02
N ARG A 34 -9.86 -9.05 23.86
CA ARG A 34 -9.30 -9.58 25.11
C ARG A 34 -10.04 -8.97 26.31
N LEU A 35 -11.00 -9.72 26.85
CA LEU A 35 -11.70 -9.44 28.11
C LEU A 35 -10.78 -9.39 29.36
N THR A 36 -9.45 -9.39 29.20
CA THR A 36 -8.48 -9.45 30.30
C THR A 36 -7.36 -8.41 30.13
N ARG A 37 -7.36 -7.44 31.04
CA ARG A 37 -6.40 -6.33 31.24
C ARG A 37 -6.23 -5.33 30.09
N THR A 38 -6.53 -4.07 30.38
CA THR A 38 -6.20 -2.89 29.59
C THR A 38 -4.68 -2.82 29.35
N LYS A 39 -4.26 -3.00 28.10
CA LYS A 39 -2.87 -2.77 27.68
C LYS A 39 -2.55 -1.28 27.84
N PRO A 40 -1.39 -0.89 28.40
CA PRO A 40 -1.01 0.51 28.48
C PRO A 40 -0.92 1.13 27.08
N PRO A 41 -1.24 2.43 26.94
CA PRO A 41 -1.12 3.12 25.66
C PRO A 41 0.32 3.11 25.17
N MET A 42 0.50 3.17 23.85
CA MET A 42 1.83 3.26 23.24
C MET A 42 2.53 4.55 23.70
N SER A 43 3.82 4.46 24.05
CA SER A 43 4.58 5.66 24.42
C SER A 43 4.85 6.55 23.21
N LYS A 44 5.04 7.85 23.43
CA LYS A 44 5.32 8.82 22.36
C LYS A 44 6.63 8.50 21.64
N GLU A 45 7.62 8.00 22.38
CA GLU A 45 8.92 7.60 21.85
C GLU A 45 8.77 6.39 20.93
N ALA A 46 8.01 5.37 21.34
CA ALA A 46 7.73 4.20 20.51
C ALA A 46 6.99 4.57 19.22
N MET A 47 6.02 5.49 19.32
CA MET A 47 5.29 6.02 18.16
C MET A 47 6.21 6.77 17.19
N GLY A 48 7.12 7.59 17.72
CA GLY A 48 8.14 8.29 16.93
C GLY A 48 9.07 7.31 16.21
N LEU A 49 9.56 6.28 16.91
CA LEU A 49 10.41 5.25 16.30
C LEU A 49 9.69 4.45 15.21
N LEU A 50 8.40 4.16 15.38
CA LEU A 50 7.59 3.51 14.33
C LEU A 50 7.41 4.42 13.12
N ALA A 51 7.17 5.72 13.33
CA ALA A 51 7.06 6.69 12.22
C ALA A 51 8.38 6.79 11.44
N ASP A 52 9.52 6.86 12.12
CA ASP A 52 10.85 6.87 11.49
C ASP A 52 11.12 5.57 10.72
N LEU A 53 10.74 4.42 11.29
CA LEU A 53 10.85 3.13 10.62
C LEU A 53 10.02 3.10 9.33
N VAL A 54 8.76 3.56 9.37
CA VAL A 54 7.89 3.62 8.18
C VAL A 54 8.45 4.56 7.12
N TYR A 55 9.00 5.72 7.52
CA TYR A 55 9.65 6.64 6.60
C TYR A 55 10.83 5.97 5.88
N LYS A 56 11.76 5.37 6.62
CA LYS A 56 12.92 4.66 6.05
C LYS A 56 12.50 3.47 5.18
N GLN A 57 11.50 2.71 5.61
CA GLN A 57 10.98 1.58 4.84
C GLN A 57 10.39 2.03 3.49
N SER A 58 9.81 3.23 3.44
CA SER A 58 9.28 3.81 2.21
C SER A 58 10.39 4.12 1.21
N GLU A 59 11.55 4.60 1.66
CA GLU A 59 12.73 4.84 0.80
C GLU A 59 13.28 3.53 0.20
N VAL A 60 13.38 2.49 1.05
CA VAL A 60 13.79 1.15 0.61
C VAL A 60 12.82 0.60 -0.42
N MET A 61 11.52 0.65 -0.13
CA MET A 61 10.48 0.15 -1.01
C MET A 61 10.43 0.91 -2.35
N ALA A 62 10.58 2.24 -2.35
CA ALA A 62 10.62 3.03 -3.58
C ALA A 62 11.77 2.59 -4.50
N THR A 63 12.94 2.33 -3.91
CA THR A 63 14.13 1.86 -4.64
C THR A 63 13.91 0.46 -5.21
N GLU A 64 13.36 -0.46 -4.42
CA GLU A 64 13.04 -1.82 -4.89
C GLU A 64 12.03 -1.80 -6.04
N LEU A 65 10.95 -1.04 -5.91
CA LEU A 65 9.91 -0.91 -6.93
C LEU A 65 10.48 -0.38 -8.24
N GLN A 66 11.36 0.63 -8.18
CA GLN A 66 12.04 1.16 -9.35
C GLN A 66 12.90 0.09 -10.03
N PHE A 67 13.65 -0.71 -9.25
CA PHE A 67 14.48 -1.76 -9.81
C PHE A 67 13.67 -2.88 -10.46
N PHE A 68 12.53 -3.29 -9.87
CA PHE A 68 11.67 -4.32 -10.47
C PHE A 68 11.05 -3.84 -11.79
N ALA A 69 10.54 -2.60 -11.82
CA ALA A 69 10.02 -2.02 -13.06
C ALA A 69 11.10 -1.95 -14.15
N ARG A 70 12.31 -1.51 -13.79
CA ARG A 70 13.44 -1.42 -14.71
C ARG A 70 13.92 -2.78 -15.20
N HIS A 71 13.94 -3.80 -14.33
CA HIS A 71 14.28 -5.17 -14.70
C HIS A 71 13.33 -5.74 -15.77
N ALA A 72 12.06 -5.35 -15.74
CA ALA A 72 11.08 -5.68 -16.76
C ALA A 72 11.08 -4.70 -17.97
N ASN A 73 12.12 -3.87 -18.14
CA ASN A 73 12.24 -2.83 -19.18
C ASN A 73 11.07 -1.82 -19.18
N ARG A 74 10.45 -1.56 -18.02
CA ARG A 74 9.35 -0.59 -17.85
C ARG A 74 9.85 0.67 -17.14
N LYS A 75 9.24 1.81 -17.51
CA LYS A 75 9.39 3.10 -16.80
C LYS A 75 8.27 3.36 -15.78
N ILE A 76 7.23 2.53 -15.81
CA ILE A 76 6.02 2.67 -14.98
C ILE A 76 5.93 1.46 -14.07
N ILE A 77 5.79 1.71 -12.76
CA ILE A 77 5.58 0.70 -11.73
C ILE A 77 4.17 0.11 -11.89
N LYS A 78 4.07 -1.22 -11.78
CA LYS A 78 2.84 -2.01 -11.89
C LYS A 78 2.60 -2.84 -10.62
N THR A 79 1.42 -3.43 -10.51
CA THR A 79 1.02 -4.28 -9.36
C THR A 79 1.92 -5.51 -9.17
N GLU A 80 2.49 -6.04 -10.25
CA GLU A 80 3.48 -7.11 -10.21
C GLU A 80 4.77 -6.71 -9.45
N ASP A 81 5.20 -5.45 -9.55
CA ASP A 81 6.37 -4.94 -8.82
C ASP A 81 6.10 -4.89 -7.31
N VAL A 82 4.90 -4.44 -6.92
CA VAL A 82 4.45 -4.41 -5.51
C VAL A 82 4.35 -5.82 -4.93
N THR A 83 3.82 -6.76 -5.71
CA THR A 83 3.76 -8.17 -5.30
C THR A 83 5.16 -8.76 -5.12
N LEU A 84 6.12 -8.34 -5.96
CA LEU A 84 7.51 -8.80 -5.86
C LEU A 84 8.24 -8.25 -4.64
N CYS A 85 7.90 -7.04 -4.14
CA CYS A 85 8.39 -6.54 -2.84
C CYS A 85 7.99 -7.47 -1.69
N ALA A 86 6.80 -8.06 -1.71
CA ALA A 86 6.30 -8.95 -0.66
C ALA A 86 6.82 -10.40 -0.74
N ARG A 87 7.62 -10.76 -1.77
CA ARG A 87 7.96 -12.16 -2.12
C ARG A 87 8.52 -13.03 -0.98
N LYS A 88 9.20 -12.42 0.00
CA LYS A 88 9.78 -13.13 1.15
C LYS A 88 8.75 -13.52 2.21
N HIS A 89 7.51 -13.02 2.12
CA HIS A 89 6.44 -13.22 3.06
C HIS A 89 5.21 -13.81 2.35
N PRO A 90 5.11 -15.15 2.21
CA PRO A 90 4.05 -15.80 1.43
C PRO A 90 2.63 -15.37 1.83
N ASN A 91 2.37 -15.22 3.12
CA ASN A 91 1.07 -14.76 3.63
C ASN A 91 0.72 -13.35 3.14
N LEU A 92 1.70 -12.44 3.13
CA LEU A 92 1.51 -11.07 2.64
C LEU A 92 1.31 -11.06 1.12
N THR A 93 2.10 -11.83 0.39
CA THR A 93 1.94 -12.00 -1.07
C THR A 93 0.52 -12.46 -1.41
N ASN A 94 0.00 -13.47 -0.72
CA ASN A 94 -1.35 -13.99 -0.92
C ASN A 94 -2.43 -12.93 -0.63
N LEU A 95 -2.24 -12.15 0.45
CA LEU A 95 -3.16 -11.07 0.81
C LEU A 95 -3.19 -9.98 -0.27
N LEU A 96 -2.03 -9.56 -0.77
CA LEU A 96 -1.93 -8.56 -1.85
C LEU A 96 -2.55 -9.06 -3.15
N GLN A 97 -2.32 -10.32 -3.53
CA GLN A 97 -2.94 -10.92 -4.71
C GLN A 97 -4.46 -11.01 -4.58
N LYS A 98 -4.96 -11.37 -3.38
CA LYS A 98 -6.40 -11.34 -3.09
C LYS A 98 -6.96 -9.92 -3.27
N TYR A 99 -6.32 -8.93 -2.67
CA TYR A 99 -6.71 -7.52 -2.79
C TYR A 99 -6.76 -7.06 -4.26
N GLN A 100 -5.75 -7.42 -5.06
CA GLN A 100 -5.70 -7.09 -6.49
C GLN A 100 -6.89 -7.69 -7.26
N ARG A 101 -7.23 -8.96 -7.01
CA ARG A 101 -8.36 -9.63 -7.69
C ARG A 101 -9.69 -8.97 -7.37
N GLU A 102 -9.90 -8.61 -6.11
CA GLU A 102 -11.17 -8.05 -5.63
C GLU A 102 -11.37 -6.58 -6.02
N ASN A 103 -10.29 -5.78 -6.02
CA ASN A 103 -10.40 -4.32 -6.14
C ASN A 103 -9.92 -3.76 -7.49
N LEU A 104 -9.03 -4.43 -8.21
CA LEU A 104 -8.37 -3.87 -9.40
C LEU A 104 -8.80 -4.55 -10.70
N ASN A 105 -9.13 -5.85 -10.68
CA ASN A 105 -9.53 -6.60 -11.88
C ASN A 105 -11.02 -6.43 -12.23
N SER A 106 -11.84 -5.97 -11.28
CA SER A 106 -13.28 -5.74 -11.47
C SER A 106 -13.58 -4.65 -12.52
N THR A 107 -12.63 -3.74 -12.75
CA THR A 107 -12.81 -2.57 -13.64
C THR A 107 -12.49 -2.87 -15.12
N SER A 108 -11.81 -3.98 -15.44
CA SER A 108 -11.31 -4.26 -16.80
C SER A 108 -12.26 -5.11 -17.67
N THR A 109 -13.29 -5.73 -17.08
CA THR A 109 -14.20 -6.66 -17.81
C THR A 109 -15.41 -5.98 -18.45
N SER A 110 -15.69 -4.70 -18.19
CA SER A 110 -16.84 -3.99 -18.75
C SER A 110 -16.60 -3.37 -20.14
N ASN A 111 -15.36 -3.10 -20.54
CA ASN A 111 -15.06 -2.37 -21.78
C ASN A 111 -14.78 -3.25 -23.02
N SER A 112 -14.52 -4.57 -22.86
CA SER A 112 -14.20 -5.45 -23.98
C SER A 112 -15.42 -6.04 -24.69
N LYS A 113 -16.62 -6.03 -24.07
CA LYS A 113 -17.86 -6.53 -24.69
C LYS A 113 -18.54 -5.53 -25.63
N LYS A 114 -18.25 -4.23 -25.57
CA LYS A 114 -18.93 -3.22 -26.40
C LYS A 114 -18.35 -3.05 -27.81
N ARG A 115 -17.12 -3.53 -28.08
CA ARG A 115 -16.47 -3.38 -29.40
C ARG A 115 -16.74 -4.49 -30.42
N ARG A 116 -17.40 -5.60 -30.06
CA ARG A 116 -17.63 -6.73 -30.98
C ARG A 116 -19.03 -6.78 -31.62
N LYS A 117 -19.95 -5.86 -31.29
CA LYS A 117 -21.33 -5.88 -31.82
C LYS A 117 -21.57 -4.96 -33.02
N ASN A 118 -20.61 -4.13 -33.43
CA ASN A 118 -20.80 -3.10 -34.46
C ASN A 118 -20.26 -3.48 -35.86
N PHE A 119 -19.91 -4.75 -36.13
CA PHE A 119 -19.31 -5.15 -37.42
C PHE A 119 -20.07 -6.28 -38.14
N ALA A 120 -21.34 -6.50 -37.81
CA ALA A 120 -22.13 -7.55 -38.45
C ALA A 120 -23.57 -7.08 -38.66
N ASP A 121 -23.76 -5.97 -39.38
CA ASP A 121 -25.02 -5.71 -40.10
C ASP A 121 -24.84 -4.57 -41.12
N SER A 122 -24.25 -4.89 -42.28
CA SER A 122 -24.35 -4.07 -43.49
C SER A 122 -23.72 -4.87 -44.64
N ASP A 123 -24.52 -5.68 -45.32
CA ASP A 123 -24.49 -5.90 -46.77
C ASP A 123 -25.64 -6.83 -47.16
N LEU A 124 -26.77 -6.19 -47.46
CA LEU A 124 -27.86 -6.65 -48.32
C LEU A 124 -27.87 -5.73 -49.53
#